data_AF-A0A6A4GVJ6-F1
#
_entry.id   AF-A0A6A4GVJ6-F1
#
_cell.length_a   1.000
_cell.length_b   1.000
_cell.length_c   1.000
_cell.angle_alpha   90.00
_cell.angle_beta   90.00
_cell.angle_gamma   90.00
#
_symmetry.space_group_name_H-M   'P 1'
#
loop_
_entity.id
_entity.type
_entity.pdbx_description
1 polymer ?
#
loop_
_entity_poly.entity_id
_entity_poly.type
_entity_poly.pdbx_seq_one_letter_code
_entity_poly.pdbx_strand_id
1 'polypeptide(L)'
;SEIDRLQLQIEALSSRQRQLKKYEWNLRSLLAPVRKLPNEVLMSIFNLVSQDNMLREYPQLKDSLLCPGGGDGLKIMPALVLSSICSRWRQISLSYSALWSRMTLVLAVHLTDDTKASLLAMTKLYVDRSCTSLLRLRIDMAG
;
A
#
# COMPACT_ATOMS: atom_id res chain seq x y z
N SER A 1 -47.75 15.79 3.81
CA SER A 1 -47.73 16.92 4.75
C SER A 1 -46.65 17.91 4.33
N GLU A 2 -46.75 19.20 4.72
CA GLU A 2 -45.68 20.21 4.52
C GLU A 2 -44.33 19.72 5.11
N ILE A 3 -44.42 18.96 6.21
CA ILE A 3 -43.30 18.34 6.92
C ILE A 3 -42.56 17.34 6.02
N ASP A 4 -43.29 16.43 5.35
CA ASP A 4 -42.68 15.42 4.47
C ASP A 4 -41.95 16.07 3.29
N ARG A 5 -42.50 17.17 2.75
CA ARG A 5 -41.86 17.93 1.66
C ARG A 5 -40.53 18.54 2.12
N LEU A 6 -40.49 19.13 3.32
CA LEU A 6 -39.27 19.74 3.86
C LEU A 6 -38.21 18.67 4.19
N GLN A 7 -38.63 17.50 4.70
CA GLN A 7 -37.73 16.38 4.93
C GLN A 7 -37.06 15.91 3.63
N LEU A 8 -37.83 15.71 2.56
CA LEU A 8 -37.30 15.35 1.24
C LEU A 8 -36.32 16.40 0.69
N GLN A 9 -36.60 17.69 0.90
CA GLN A 9 -35.69 18.76 0.48
C GLN A 9 -34.37 18.75 1.26
N ILE A 10 -34.41 18.52 2.58
CA ILE A 10 -33.21 18.39 3.41
C ILE A 10 -32.35 17.21 2.97
N GLU A 11 -32.98 16.07 2.69
CA GLU A 11 -32.29 14.87 2.22
C GLU A 11 -31.62 15.10 0.86
N ALA A 12 -32.34 15.71 -0.08
CA ALA A 12 -31.81 16.05 -1.40
C ALA A 12 -30.61 17.00 -1.32
N LEU A 13 -30.72 18.06 -0.52
CA LEU A 13 -29.62 19.03 -0.30
C LEU A 13 -28.42 18.38 0.39
N SER A 14 -28.66 17.56 1.41
CA SER A 14 -27.60 16.84 2.14
C SER A 14 -26.88 15.83 1.24
N SER A 15 -27.63 15.13 0.38
CA SER A 15 -27.06 14.25 -0.65
C SER A 15 -26.17 15.02 -1.62
N ARG A 16 -26.66 16.15 -2.15
CA ARG A 16 -25.88 17.01 -3.06
C ARG A 16 -24.63 17.57 -2.39
N GLN A 17 -24.72 17.99 -1.13
CA GLN A 17 -23.58 18.47 -0.36
C GLN A 17 -22.50 17.38 -0.19
N ARG A 18 -22.90 16.13 0.12
CA ARG A 18 -21.97 14.99 0.19
C ARG A 18 -21.28 14.73 -1.16
N GLN A 19 -22.03 14.79 -2.26
CA GLN A 19 -21.47 14.62 -3.60
C GLN A 19 -20.46 15.71 -3.95
N LEU A 20 -20.78 16.97 -3.67
CA LEU A 20 -19.87 18.10 -3.90
C LEU A 20 -18.59 17.99 -3.05
N LYS A 21 -18.69 17.62 -1.77
CA LYS A 21 -17.52 17.37 -0.91
C LYS A 21 -16.64 16.24 -1.45
N LYS A 22 -17.24 15.15 -1.93
CA LYS A 22 -16.49 14.04 -2.56
C LYS A 22 -15.77 14.50 -3.83
N TYR A 23 -16.45 15.29 -4.66
CA TYR A 23 -15.86 15.85 -5.87
C TYR A 23 -14.70 16.81 -5.57
N GLU A 24 -14.89 17.71 -4.60
CA GLU A 24 -13.84 18.61 -4.12
C GLU A 24 -12.62 17.84 -3.60
N TRP A 25 -12.84 16.79 -2.79
CA TRP A 25 -11.76 15.92 -2.32
C TRP A 25 -10.98 15.32 -3.51
N ASN A 26 -11.69 14.81 -4.52
CA ASN A 26 -11.05 14.22 -5.70
C ASN A 26 -10.19 15.26 -6.44
N LEU A 27 -10.70 16.48 -6.62
CA LEU A 27 -9.96 17.58 -7.23
C LEU A 27 -8.72 17.96 -6.40
N ARG A 28 -8.84 18.10 -5.09
CA ARG A 28 -7.71 18.37 -4.20
C ARG A 28 -6.65 17.28 -4.30
N SER A 29 -7.07 16.01 -4.39
CA SER A 29 -6.14 14.89 -4.57
C SER A 29 -5.37 14.96 -5.89
N LEU A 30 -5.99 15.47 -6.97
CA LEU A 30 -5.37 15.68 -8.28
C LEU A 30 -4.34 16.82 -8.25
N LEU A 31 -4.56 17.81 -7.38
CA LEU A 31 -3.66 18.95 -7.19
C LEU A 31 -2.57 18.70 -6.15
N ALA A 32 -2.55 17.52 -5.51
CA ALA A 32 -1.60 17.19 -4.46
C ALA A 32 -0.15 17.37 -4.97
N PRO A 33 0.74 18.03 -4.20
CA PRO A 33 2.11 18.32 -4.61
C PRO A 33 2.88 17.09 -5.08
N VAL A 34 2.60 15.93 -4.48
CA VAL A 34 3.25 14.65 -4.81
C VAL A 34 3.08 14.24 -6.29
N ARG A 35 2.01 14.69 -6.95
CA ARG A 35 1.77 14.42 -8.38
C ARG A 35 2.62 15.31 -9.29
N LYS A 36 3.14 16.43 -8.77
CA LYS A 36 3.99 17.38 -9.50
C LYS A 36 5.49 17.07 -9.34
N LEU A 37 5.86 16.20 -8.41
CA LEU A 37 7.26 15.82 -8.22
C LEU A 37 7.81 15.11 -9.47
N PRO A 38 9.07 15.33 -9.86
CA PRO A 38 9.76 14.51 -10.85
C PRO A 38 9.86 13.03 -10.44
N ASN A 39 10.09 12.15 -11.41
CA ASN A 39 10.17 10.71 -11.14
C ASN A 39 11.39 10.38 -10.25
N GLU A 40 12.49 11.09 -10.42
CA GLU A 40 13.74 10.93 -9.68
C GLU A 40 13.56 11.25 -8.20
N VAL A 41 12.75 12.27 -7.90
CA VAL A 41 12.40 12.63 -6.51
C VAL A 41 11.51 11.56 -5.89
N LEU A 42 10.51 11.08 -6.64
CA LEU A 42 9.67 9.95 -6.18
C LEU A 42 10.50 8.69 -5.96
N MET A 43 11.41 8.35 -6.88
CA MET A 43 12.34 7.22 -6.71
C MET A 43 13.19 7.37 -5.46
N SER A 44 13.69 8.57 -5.19
CA SER A 44 14.48 8.85 -3.98
C SER A 44 13.66 8.65 -2.71
N ILE A 45 12.43 9.15 -2.68
CA ILE A 45 11.48 8.93 -1.58
C ILE A 45 11.22 7.43 -1.42
N PHE A 46 10.92 6.72 -2.50
CA PHE A 46 10.64 5.27 -2.46
C PHE A 46 11.86 4.52 -1.93
N ASN A 47 13.06 4.90 -2.36
CA ASN A 47 14.29 4.29 -1.87
C ASN A 47 14.45 4.48 -0.36
N LEU A 48 14.19 5.67 0.17
CA LEU A 48 14.28 5.97 1.60
C LEU A 48 13.25 5.18 2.41
N VAL A 49 12.04 5.03 1.90
CA VAL A 49 10.95 4.33 2.60
C VAL A 49 11.10 2.81 2.50
N SER A 50 11.61 2.28 1.38
CA SER A 50 11.80 0.84 1.13
C SER A 50 13.18 0.32 1.51
N GLN A 51 13.74 0.76 2.64
CA GLN A 51 15.00 0.21 3.15
C GLN A 51 14.82 -1.16 3.81
N ASP A 52 13.62 -1.42 4.35
CA ASP A 52 13.28 -2.68 5.00
C ASP A 52 11.90 -3.16 4.53
N ASN A 53 11.88 -4.22 3.73
CA ASN A 53 10.64 -4.90 3.35
C ASN A 53 10.50 -6.16 4.21
N MET A 54 9.85 -6.01 5.35
CA MET A 54 9.54 -7.12 6.26
C MET A 54 8.44 -8.00 5.66
N LEU A 55 8.80 -9.22 5.29
CA LEU A 55 7.87 -10.26 4.86
C LEU A 55 7.60 -11.15 6.07
N ARG A 56 6.46 -10.90 6.72
CA ARG A 56 5.98 -11.67 7.87
C ARG A 56 4.61 -12.24 7.55
N GLU A 57 4.28 -13.39 8.12
CA GLU A 57 2.91 -13.88 8.00
C GLU A 57 1.95 -13.01 8.81
N TYR A 58 0.85 -12.65 8.17
CA TYR A 58 -0.30 -12.11 8.86
C TYR A 58 -1.50 -12.98 8.50
N PRO A 59 -2.12 -13.67 9.47
CA PRO A 59 -3.24 -14.57 9.19
C PRO A 59 -4.49 -13.87 8.62
N GLN A 60 -4.56 -12.53 8.63
CA GLN A 60 -5.80 -11.81 8.35
C GLN A 60 -5.58 -10.57 7.47
N LEU A 61 -5.32 -10.79 6.18
CA LEU A 61 -5.59 -9.80 5.14
C LEU A 61 -7.07 -9.83 4.74
N LYS A 62 -8.00 -10.00 5.68
CA LYS A 62 -9.43 -10.14 5.37
C LYS A 62 -10.25 -8.87 5.51
N ASP A 63 -9.74 -7.83 6.17
CA ASP A 63 -10.53 -6.60 6.37
C ASP A 63 -9.77 -5.30 6.22
N SER A 64 -8.74 -5.30 5.39
CA SER A 64 -8.09 -4.03 5.10
C SER A 64 -7.31 -3.97 3.81
N LEU A 65 -7.78 -3.04 2.99
CA LEU A 65 -6.94 -2.39 2.02
C LEU A 65 -5.82 -1.57 2.70
N LEU A 66 -5.90 -1.29 4.02
CA LEU A 66 -4.88 -0.73 4.94
C LEU A 66 -5.26 -1.08 6.41
N CYS A 67 -4.59 -2.04 7.07
CA CYS A 67 -4.99 -2.80 8.28
C CYS A 67 -5.97 -2.16 9.30
N PRO A 68 -6.98 -2.88 9.86
CA PRO A 68 -7.81 -2.40 10.95
C PRO A 68 -7.10 -2.81 12.25
N GLY A 69 -6.02 -2.09 12.56
CA GLY A 69 -5.15 -2.46 13.69
C GLY A 69 -3.90 -1.60 13.88
N GLY A 70 -3.86 -0.39 13.30
CA GLY A 70 -2.84 0.62 13.61
C GLY A 70 -1.42 0.34 13.11
N GLY A 71 -1.20 -0.71 12.32
CA GLY A 71 0.03 -0.91 11.56
C GLY A 71 -0.11 -0.37 10.14
N ASP A 72 0.60 0.70 9.81
CA ASP A 72 0.69 1.21 8.44
C ASP A 72 1.31 0.13 7.53
N GLY A 73 0.66 -0.20 6.40
CA GLY A 73 1.19 -1.16 5.43
C GLY A 73 2.56 -0.75 4.88
N LEU A 74 2.87 0.56 4.85
CA LEU A 74 4.19 1.09 4.55
C LEU A 74 5.25 0.69 5.57
N LYS A 75 4.87 0.35 6.80
CA LYS A 75 5.80 -0.12 7.84
C LYS A 75 6.30 -1.53 7.58
N ILE A 76 5.53 -2.35 6.85
CA ILE A 76 5.82 -3.77 6.68
C ILE A 76 6.47 -4.00 5.32
N MET A 77 5.77 -3.67 4.23
CA MET A 77 6.22 -3.97 2.86
C MET A 77 6.06 -2.75 1.96
N PRO A 78 6.87 -1.70 2.21
CA PRO A 78 6.76 -0.42 1.53
C PRO A 78 6.88 -0.54 0.01
N ALA A 79 7.78 -1.36 -0.54
CA ALA A 79 7.90 -1.51 -2.00
C ALA A 79 6.60 -2.03 -2.63
N LEU A 80 5.94 -2.98 -1.96
CA LEU A 80 4.65 -3.51 -2.40
C LEU A 80 3.54 -2.45 -2.34
N VAL A 81 3.43 -1.74 -1.21
CA VAL A 81 2.41 -0.69 -1.02
C VAL A 81 2.60 0.45 -2.00
N LEU A 82 3.84 0.92 -2.20
CA LEU A 82 4.14 1.95 -3.20
C LEU A 82 3.72 1.51 -4.60
N SER A 83 3.89 0.23 -4.93
CA SER A 83 3.49 -0.33 -6.24
C SER A 83 1.98 -0.46 -6.46
N SER A 84 1.15 -0.31 -5.41
CA SER A 84 -0.31 -0.44 -5.49
C SER A 84 -1.07 0.90 -5.48
N ILE A 85 -0.40 2.02 -5.20
CA ILE A 85 -1.07 3.32 -5.03
C ILE A 85 -1.67 3.88 -6.32
N CYS A 86 -0.88 4.01 -7.39
CA CYS A 86 -1.35 4.46 -8.70
C CYS A 86 -0.45 3.94 -9.83
N SER A 87 -0.90 4.07 -11.09
CA SER A 87 -0.16 3.59 -12.27
C SER A 87 1.26 4.17 -12.35
N ARG A 88 1.42 5.47 -12.09
CA ARG A 88 2.73 6.14 -12.11
C ARG A 88 3.67 5.57 -11.04
N TRP A 89 3.18 5.40 -9.81
CA TRP A 89 3.99 4.86 -8.72
C TRP A 89 4.36 3.41 -8.97
N ARG A 90 3.43 2.61 -9.50
CA ARG A 90 3.70 1.24 -9.94
C ARG A 90 4.82 1.18 -10.97
N GLN A 91 4.76 2.03 -11.98
CA GLN A 91 5.80 2.05 -13.03
C GLN A 91 7.16 2.41 -12.46
N ILE A 92 7.23 3.41 -11.58
CA ILE A 92 8.48 3.83 -10.91
C ILE A 92 9.00 2.71 -9.99
N SER A 93 8.14 2.09 -9.18
CA SER A 93 8.56 1.03 -8.27
C SER A 93 9.07 -0.19 -9.02
N LEU A 94 8.47 -0.55 -10.16
CA LEU A 94 8.90 -1.69 -10.98
C LEU A 94 10.17 -1.39 -11.79
N SER A 95 10.40 -0.15 -12.21
CA SER A 95 11.64 0.21 -12.92
C SER A 95 12.85 0.26 -11.98
N TYR A 96 12.64 0.50 -10.69
CA TYR A 96 13.70 0.57 -9.69
C TYR A 96 13.83 -0.75 -8.90
N SER A 97 14.49 -1.72 -9.52
CA SER A 97 14.61 -3.10 -9.01
C SER A 97 15.25 -3.20 -7.61
N ALA A 98 16.13 -2.26 -7.26
CA ALA A 98 16.77 -2.21 -5.94
C ALA A 98 15.78 -2.04 -4.76
N LEU A 99 14.55 -1.54 -5.01
CA LEU A 99 13.51 -1.47 -3.97
C LEU A 99 13.05 -2.83 -3.49
N TRP A 100 13.10 -3.82 -4.39
CA TRP A 100 12.63 -5.19 -4.15
C TRP A 100 13.74 -6.10 -3.63
N SER A 101 15.00 -5.67 -3.74
CA SER A 101 16.13 -6.51 -3.36
C SER A 101 16.44 -6.52 -1.87
N ARG A 102 15.88 -5.56 -1.11
CA ARG A 102 16.07 -5.45 0.35
C ARG A 102 14.85 -6.02 1.07
N MET A 103 14.96 -7.21 1.63
CA MET A 103 13.84 -7.85 2.33
C MET A 103 14.29 -8.61 3.58
N THR A 104 13.40 -8.65 4.57
CA THR A 104 13.59 -9.36 5.84
C THR A 104 12.48 -10.40 5.96
N LEU A 105 12.82 -11.68 5.95
CA LEU A 105 11.88 -12.77 6.19
C LEU A 105 11.75 -12.98 7.70
N VAL A 106 10.54 -12.85 8.23
CA VAL A 106 10.25 -13.12 9.63
C VAL A 106 9.46 -14.42 9.71
N LEU A 107 10.14 -15.50 10.10
CA LEU A 107 9.59 -16.85 10.17
C LEU A 107 9.00 -17.11 11.56
N ALA A 108 7.77 -17.58 11.65
CA ALA A 108 7.20 -18.07 12.91
C ALA A 108 7.44 -19.57 13.12
N VAL A 109 7.44 -19.99 14.39
CA VAL A 109 7.72 -21.38 14.79
C VAL A 109 6.60 -22.35 14.33
N HIS A 110 5.37 -21.86 14.18
CA HIS A 110 4.19 -22.68 13.86
C HIS A 110 3.48 -22.18 12.60
N LEU A 111 4.07 -22.43 11.44
CA LEU A 111 3.49 -22.05 10.16
C LEU A 111 2.50 -23.10 9.68
N THR A 112 1.27 -22.68 9.41
CA THR A 112 0.32 -23.49 8.63
C THR A 112 0.79 -23.56 7.17
N ASP A 113 0.40 -24.58 6.42
CA ASP A 113 0.84 -24.69 5.02
C ASP A 113 0.35 -23.52 4.14
N ASP A 114 -0.83 -22.96 4.42
CA ASP A 114 -1.34 -21.77 3.72
C ASP A 114 -0.49 -20.52 3.97
N THR A 115 -0.01 -20.35 5.21
CA THR A 115 0.83 -19.19 5.58
C THR A 115 2.22 -19.33 4.98
N LYS A 116 2.81 -20.53 4.95
CA LYS A 116 4.04 -20.83 4.19
C LYS A 116 3.87 -20.51 2.70
N ALA A 117 2.79 -20.96 2.08
CA ALA A 117 2.54 -20.73 0.65
C ALA A 117 2.44 -19.24 0.33
N SER A 118 1.76 -18.47 1.17
CA SER A 118 1.62 -17.01 1.02
C SER A 118 2.96 -16.29 1.17
N LEU A 119 3.76 -16.68 2.17
CA LEU A 119 5.08 -16.12 2.45
C LEU A 119 6.07 -16.46 1.32
N LEU A 120 6.02 -17.69 0.79
CA LEU A 120 6.77 -18.11 -0.40
C LEU A 120 6.36 -17.32 -1.65
N ALA A 121 5.06 -17.14 -1.89
CA ALA A 121 4.58 -16.37 -3.03
C ALA A 121 5.05 -14.91 -2.97
N MET A 122 5.00 -14.30 -1.78
CA MET A 122 5.51 -12.95 -1.56
C MET A 122 7.03 -12.86 -1.74
N THR A 123 7.77 -13.83 -1.21
CA THR A 123 9.24 -13.89 -1.36
C THR A 123 9.61 -14.01 -2.83
N LYS A 124 8.95 -14.93 -3.56
CA LYS A 124 9.15 -15.11 -5.01
C LYS A 124 8.87 -13.82 -5.78
N LEU A 125 7.79 -13.12 -5.46
CA LEU A 125 7.47 -11.83 -6.08
C LEU A 125 8.60 -10.81 -5.92
N TYR A 126 9.18 -10.72 -4.73
CA TYR A 126 10.29 -9.80 -4.45
C TYR A 126 11.57 -10.21 -5.19
N VAL A 127 11.89 -11.51 -5.23
CA VAL A 127 13.02 -12.04 -5.99
C VAL A 127 12.85 -11.74 -7.48
N ASP A 128 11.68 -12.02 -8.06
CA ASP A 128 11.40 -11.77 -9.48
C ASP A 128 11.56 -10.27 -9.83
N ARG A 129 11.08 -9.38 -8.97
CA ARG A 129 11.16 -7.91 -9.17
C ARG A 129 12.53 -7.32 -8.87
N SER A 130 13.38 -8.03 -8.13
CA SER A 130 14.76 -7.61 -7.89
C SER A 130 15.63 -7.69 -9.14
N CYS A 131 15.24 -8.52 -10.12
CA CYS A 131 15.91 -8.65 -11.41
C CYS A 131 17.44 -8.84 -11.24
N THR A 132 18.26 -7.92 -11.75
CA THR A 132 19.73 -7.97 -11.63
C THR A 132 20.28 -7.34 -10.34
N SER A 133 19.43 -6.77 -9.48
CA SER A 133 19.88 -6.18 -8.21
C SER A 133 20.27 -7.28 -7.23
N LEU A 134 21.44 -7.11 -6.57
CA LEU A 134 21.88 -8.02 -5.52
C LEU A 134 20.87 -8.06 -4.38
N LEU A 135 20.49 -9.28 -3.98
CA LEU A 135 19.57 -9.49 -2.87
C LEU A 135 20.26 -9.21 -1.53
N ARG A 136 19.66 -8.31 -0.75
CA ARG A 136 19.96 -8.10 0.66
C ARG A 136 18.85 -8.76 1.47
N LEU A 137 19.04 -10.05 1.72
CA LEU A 137 18.12 -10.90 2.46
C LEU A 137 18.54 -11.00 3.92
N ARG A 138 17.59 -10.75 4.83
CA ARG A 138 17.71 -11.07 6.25
C ARG A 138 16.67 -12.13 6.62
N ILE A 139 17.01 -13.01 7.55
CA ILE A 139 16.10 -14.04 8.05
C ILE A 139 16.10 -13.93 9.56
N ASP A 140 14.94 -13.62 10.13
CA ASP A 140 14.70 -13.50 11.56
C ASP A 140 13.63 -14.51 11.98
N MET A 141 13.70 -14.98 13.23
CA MET A 141 12.65 -15.81 13.83
C MET A 141 11.75 -14.95 14.73
N ALA A 142 10.43 -15.12 14.62
CA ALA A 142 9.50 -14.57 15.58
C ALA A 142 9.62 -15.37 16.88
N GLY A 143 10.11 -14.73 17.94
CA GLY A 143 10.14 -15.29 19.30
C GLY A 143 8.77 -15.41 19.93
#